data_AF-A0A8C5RSA3-F1
#
_entry.id   AF-A0A8C5RSA3-F1
#
_cell.length_a   1.000
_cell.length_b   1.000
_cell.length_c   1.000
_cell.angle_alpha   90.00
_cell.angle_beta   90.00
_cell.angle_gamma   90.00
#
_symmetry.space_group_name_H-M   'P 1'
#
loop_
_entity.id
_entity.type
_entity.pdbx_description
1 polymer ?
#
loop_
_entity_poly.entity_id
_entity_poly.type
_entity_poly.pdbx_seq_one_letter_code
_entity_poly.pdbx_strand_id
1 'polypeptide(L)'
;ILNILNCGLNFLNCNIFFPFSSANATPEFEGRGGEELGTEITNTLYRIFNNESSINLKTLCINPRQYCWILYVDVLLLECGGNLFDAISIAVKAALFNTR
;
A
#
# COMPACT_ATOMS: atom_id res chain seq x y z
N ILE A 1 -3.86 8.69 1.65
CA ILE A 1 -4.32 10.02 1.12
C ILE A 1 -4.37 9.94 -0.40
N LEU A 2 -5.43 10.42 -1.06
CA LEU A 2 -5.56 10.47 -2.53
C LEU A 2 -4.88 11.73 -3.06
N ASN A 3 -3.90 11.57 -3.95
CA ASN A 3 -3.23 12.70 -4.62
C ASN A 3 -3.42 12.61 -6.15
N ILE A 4 -3.71 13.74 -6.79
CA ILE A 4 -3.72 13.90 -8.25
C ILE A 4 -2.31 14.34 -8.68
N LEU A 5 -1.66 13.55 -9.53
CA LEU A 5 -0.38 13.94 -10.12
C LEU A 5 -0.57 14.40 -11.57
N ASN A 6 0.13 15.48 -11.94
CA ASN A 6 0.18 16.01 -13.30
C ASN A 6 1.22 15.20 -14.08
N CYS A 7 0.77 14.28 -14.94
CA CYS A 7 1.63 13.22 -15.48
C CYS A 7 2.37 13.70 -16.74
N GLY A 8 3.58 14.24 -16.55
CA GLY A 8 4.55 14.43 -17.62
C GLY A 8 5.48 13.22 -17.75
N LEU A 9 5.38 12.50 -18.87
CA LEU A 9 6.34 11.53 -19.44
C LEU A 9 6.58 10.19 -18.68
N ASN A 10 6.06 9.12 -19.31
CA ASN A 10 6.67 7.79 -19.48
C ASN A 10 6.54 6.64 -18.45
N PHE A 11 5.74 6.71 -17.38
CA PHE A 11 5.38 5.49 -16.64
C PHE A 11 3.92 5.54 -16.17
N LEU A 12 3.03 4.95 -16.97
CA LEU A 12 1.58 4.92 -16.72
C LEU A 12 1.17 3.57 -16.15
N ASN A 13 1.08 3.49 -14.83
CA ASN A 13 0.26 2.52 -14.11
C ASN A 13 -0.31 3.23 -12.87
N CYS A 14 -1.60 3.07 -12.57
CA CYS A 14 -2.12 3.51 -11.27
C CYS A 14 -1.45 2.62 -10.24
N ASN A 15 -0.66 3.19 -9.34
CA ASN A 15 0.12 2.42 -8.38
C ASN A 15 -0.46 2.60 -6.98
N ILE A 16 -0.29 1.57 -6.16
CA ILE A 16 -0.57 1.61 -4.74
C ILE A 16 0.75 1.61 -4.02
N PHE A 17 0.98 2.63 -3.20
CA PHE A 17 2.20 2.75 -2.40
C PHE A 17 1.91 2.34 -0.96
N PHE A 18 2.74 1.47 -0.41
CA PHE A 18 2.62 0.93 0.94
C PHE A 18 3.85 1.31 1.78
N PRO A 19 3.85 2.46 2.47
CA PRO A 19 4.85 2.71 3.49
C PRO A 19 4.48 1.95 4.78
N PHE A 20 5.50 1.37 5.40
CA PHE A 20 5.37 0.59 6.62
C PHE A 20 6.00 1.33 7.80
N SER A 21 5.31 1.33 8.94
CA SER A 21 5.86 1.81 10.22
C SER A 21 5.45 0.89 11.38
N SER A 22 6.42 0.45 12.19
CA SER A 22 6.20 -0.51 13.27
C SER A 22 6.95 -0.20 14.57
N ALA A 23 7.44 1.04 14.75
CA ALA A 23 8.29 1.41 15.89
C ALA A 23 7.70 1.07 17.28
N ASN A 24 6.37 0.92 17.37
CA ASN A 24 5.67 0.59 18.62
C ASN A 24 5.22 -0.88 18.71
N ALA A 25 5.37 -1.70 17.67
CA ALA A 25 4.78 -3.03 17.62
C ALA A 25 5.54 -4.08 18.46
N THR A 26 6.86 -3.98 18.53
CA THR A 26 7.77 -4.80 19.35
C THR A 26 9.08 -4.03 19.57
N PRO A 27 9.78 -4.15 20.72
CA PRO A 27 11.09 -3.53 20.93
C PRO A 27 12.13 -3.90 19.86
N GLU A 28 11.98 -5.08 19.25
CA GLU A 28 12.81 -5.59 18.17
C GLU A 28 12.73 -4.75 16.88
N PHE A 29 11.70 -3.90 16.74
CA PHE A 29 11.54 -3.01 15.59
C PHE A 29 12.11 -1.60 15.81
N GLU A 30 12.72 -1.33 16.96
CA GLU A 30 13.41 -0.06 17.19
C GLU A 30 14.57 0.14 16.20
N GLY A 31 14.81 1.40 15.81
CA GLY A 31 15.85 1.75 14.84
C GLY A 31 15.58 1.18 13.45
N ARG A 32 16.42 0.23 13.01
CA ARG A 32 16.30 -0.46 11.69
C ARG A 32 15.80 -1.90 11.82
N GLY A 33 15.44 -2.37 13.02
CA GLY A 33 15.08 -3.77 13.24
C GLY A 33 13.84 -4.24 12.47
N GLY A 34 12.95 -3.32 12.07
CA GLY A 34 11.77 -3.61 11.25
C GLY A 34 11.93 -3.41 9.75
N GLU A 35 13.13 -3.05 9.25
CA GLU A 35 13.33 -2.67 7.84
C GLU A 35 13.13 -3.85 6.88
N GLU A 36 13.68 -5.02 7.22
CA GLU A 36 13.57 -6.23 6.38
C GLU A 36 12.11 -6.72 6.30
N LEU A 37 11.46 -6.86 7.46
CA LEU A 37 10.05 -7.26 7.54
C LEU A 37 9.13 -6.24 6.86
N GLY A 38 9.39 -4.94 7.05
CA GLY A 38 8.64 -3.88 6.38
C GLY A 38 8.78 -3.93 4.86
N THR A 39 9.98 -4.25 4.37
CA THR A 39 10.24 -4.44 2.93
C THR A 39 9.54 -5.69 2.40
N GLU A 40 9.56 -6.79 3.15
CA GLU A 40 8.88 -8.03 2.78
C GLU A 40 7.36 -7.86 2.70
N ILE A 41 6.76 -7.20 3.70
CA ILE A 41 5.33 -6.88 3.72
C ILE A 41 4.97 -5.98 2.54
N THR A 42 5.74 -4.92 2.32
CA THR A 42 5.52 -3.98 1.20
C THR A 42 5.54 -4.70 -0.14
N ASN A 43 6.55 -5.55 -0.38
CA ASN A 43 6.68 -6.32 -1.62
C ASN A 43 5.54 -7.34 -1.77
N THR A 44 5.13 -7.96 -0.68
CA THR A 44 4.02 -8.94 -0.68
C THR A 44 2.70 -8.27 -1.02
N LEU A 45 2.37 -7.15 -0.38
CA LEU A 45 1.16 -6.37 -0.67
C LEU A 45 1.20 -5.82 -2.10
N TYR A 46 2.33 -5.30 -2.54
CA TYR A 46 2.49 -4.84 -3.92
C TYR A 46 2.21 -5.98 -4.90
N ARG A 47 2.73 -7.19 -4.68
CA ARG A 47 2.46 -8.34 -5.55
C ARG A 47 0.98 -8.79 -5.54
N ILE A 48 0.32 -8.72 -4.40
CA ILE A 48 -1.09 -9.14 -4.25
C ILE A 48 -2.03 -8.13 -4.93
N PHE A 49 -1.79 -6.83 -4.73
CA PHE A 49 -2.69 -5.77 -5.18
C PHE A 49 -2.34 -5.17 -6.54
N ASN A 50 -1.14 -5.45 -7.08
CA ASN A 50 -0.75 -5.09 -8.44
C ASN A 50 -1.26 -6.11 -9.47
N ASN A 51 -2.55 -6.43 -9.38
CA ASN A 51 -3.26 -7.30 -10.33
C ASN A 51 -4.66 -6.73 -10.58
N GLU A 52 -5.06 -6.63 -11.85
CA GLU A 52 -6.38 -6.09 -12.26
C GLU A 52 -7.57 -6.80 -11.60
N SER A 53 -7.40 -8.06 -11.19
CA SER A 53 -8.43 -8.84 -10.49
C SER A 53 -8.67 -8.45 -9.04
N SER A 54 -7.71 -7.78 -8.40
CA SER A 54 -7.79 -7.40 -6.99
C SER A 54 -8.45 -6.02 -6.80
N ILE A 55 -8.04 -5.04 -7.61
CA ILE A 55 -8.49 -3.66 -7.56
C ILE A 55 -8.64 -3.17 -9.00
N ASN A 56 -9.78 -2.59 -9.32
CA ASN A 56 -10.01 -1.99 -10.63
C ASN A 56 -9.31 -0.63 -10.74
N LEU A 57 -8.02 -0.65 -11.01
CA LEU A 57 -7.18 0.53 -11.19
C LEU A 57 -7.68 1.47 -12.31
N LYS A 58 -8.53 0.99 -13.24
CA LYS A 58 -9.08 1.82 -14.32
C LYS A 58 -10.05 2.88 -13.79
N THR A 59 -10.70 2.64 -12.63
CA THR A 59 -11.57 3.65 -12.00
C THR A 59 -10.78 4.82 -11.41
N LEU A 60 -9.47 4.66 -11.22
CA LEU A 60 -8.56 5.69 -10.73
C LEU A 60 -7.98 6.55 -11.88
N CYS A 61 -8.29 6.25 -13.13
CA CYS A 61 -7.84 7.02 -14.27
C CYS A 61 -8.82 8.18 -14.53
N ILE A 62 -8.34 9.43 -14.46
CA ILE A 62 -9.15 10.61 -14.78
C ILE A 62 -9.08 10.87 -16.29
N ASN A 63 -7.86 11.00 -16.81
CA ASN A 63 -7.59 11.12 -18.24
C ASN A 63 -6.37 10.25 -18.60
N PRO A 64 -6.56 9.22 -19.46
CA PRO A 64 -5.47 8.37 -19.87
C PRO A 64 -4.27 9.18 -20.37
N ARG A 65 -3.09 8.88 -19.84
CA ARG A 65 -1.81 9.52 -20.21
C ARG A 65 -1.66 10.99 -19.81
N GLN A 66 -2.56 11.54 -18.98
CA GLN A 66 -2.43 12.89 -18.44
C GLN A 66 -2.62 12.95 -16.92
N TYR A 67 -3.68 12.32 -16.41
CA TYR A 67 -4.05 12.41 -15.00
C TYR A 67 -4.58 11.07 -14.50
N CYS A 68 -3.94 10.54 -13.46
CA CYS A 68 -4.45 9.42 -12.69
C CYS A 68 -4.31 9.69 -11.20
N TRP A 69 -5.15 9.00 -10.42
CA TRP A 69 -5.02 8.96 -8.98
C TRP A 69 -3.93 7.96 -8.57
N ILE A 70 -3.17 8.34 -7.56
CA ILE A 70 -2.30 7.41 -6.82
C ILE A 70 -2.92 7.18 -5.45
N LEU A 71 -3.03 5.90 -5.07
CA LEU A 71 -3.48 5.50 -3.75
C LEU A 71 -2.28 5.25 -2.86
N TYR A 72 -2.17 6.03 -1.79
CA TYR A 72 -1.22 5.79 -0.71
C TYR A 72 -1.96 5.08 0.43
N VAL A 73 -1.51 3.86 0.74
CA VAL A 73 -2.05 2.99 1.79
C VAL A 73 -0.99 2.80 2.86
N ASP A 74 -1.09 3.58 3.93
CA ASP A 74 -0.14 3.55 5.03
C ASP A 74 -0.52 2.42 6.00
N VAL A 75 0.41 1.50 6.27
CA VAL A 75 0.20 0.40 7.23
C VAL A 75 0.99 0.69 8.51
N LEU A 76 0.25 0.84 9.61
CA LEU A 76 0.81 1.02 10.95
C LEU A 76 0.54 -0.24 11.78
N LEU A 77 1.61 -0.88 12.25
CA LEU A 77 1.51 -1.98 13.20
C LEU A 77 1.61 -1.49 14.62
N LEU A 78 0.68 -1.95 15.46
CA LEU A 78 0.61 -1.60 16.88
C LEU A 78 1.07 -2.74 17.79
N GLU A 79 0.93 -3.99 17.34
CA GLU A 79 1.31 -5.18 18.11
C GLU A 79 1.63 -6.32 17.14
N CYS A 80 2.58 -7.19 17.51
CA CYS A 80 2.93 -8.39 16.76
C CYS A 80 2.54 -9.66 17.53
N GLY A 81 1.29 -10.12 17.36
CA GLY A 81 0.75 -11.33 17.99
C GLY A 81 0.80 -12.59 17.12
N GLY A 82 1.46 -12.53 15.97
CA GLY A 82 1.46 -13.56 14.94
C GLY A 82 0.43 -13.33 13.82
N ASN A 83 0.55 -14.13 12.75
CA ASN A 83 -0.25 -14.06 11.52
C ASN A 83 -0.38 -12.66 10.88
N LEU A 84 0.75 -11.96 10.81
CA LEU A 84 0.82 -10.56 10.42
C LEU A 84 0.34 -10.29 8.99
N PHE A 85 0.72 -11.14 8.04
CA PHE A 85 0.37 -10.99 6.63
C PHE A 85 -1.14 -11.02 6.40
N ASP A 86 -1.85 -11.96 7.04
CA ASP A 86 -3.30 -12.07 6.93
C ASP A 86 -3.98 -10.83 7.52
N ALA A 87 -3.58 -10.42 8.72
CA ALA A 87 -4.13 -9.25 9.39
C ALA A 87 -3.97 -7.98 8.54
N ILE A 88 -2.78 -7.75 7.99
CA ILE A 88 -2.51 -6.61 7.12
C ILE A 88 -3.33 -6.71 5.83
N SER A 89 -3.43 -7.88 5.20
CA SER A 89 -4.18 -8.05 3.96
C SER A 89 -5.67 -7.73 4.13
N ILE A 90 -6.27 -8.15 5.24
CA ILE A 90 -7.66 -7.85 5.61
C ILE A 90 -7.82 -6.34 5.86
N ALA A 91 -6.90 -5.74 6.63
CA ALA A 91 -6.94 -4.31 6.94
C ALA A 91 -6.85 -3.45 5.67
N VAL A 92 -5.91 -3.76 4.76
CA VAL A 92 -5.73 -3.07 3.48
C VAL A 92 -7.00 -3.21 2.63
N LYS A 93 -7.54 -4.42 2.49
CA LYS A 93 -8.75 -4.65 1.69
C LYS A 93 -9.97 -3.94 2.27
N ALA A 94 -10.13 -3.92 3.59
CA ALA A 94 -11.20 -3.20 4.26
C ALA A 94 -11.07 -1.67 4.07
N ALA A 95 -9.85 -1.13 4.18
CA ALA A 95 -9.58 0.29 3.94
C ALA A 95 -9.93 0.68 2.49
N LEU A 96 -9.52 -0.13 1.52
CA LEU A 96 -9.85 0.09 0.11
C LEU A 96 -11.36 0.00 -0.16
N PHE A 97 -12.07 -0.94 0.47
CA PHE A 97 -13.52 -1.06 0.35
C PHE A 97 -14.25 0.17 0.92
N ASN A 98 -13.72 0.79 1.97
CA ASN A 98 -14.29 1.98 2.59
C ASN A 98 -13.78 3.31 1.99
N THR A 99 -12.90 3.26 0.98
CA THR A 99 -12.39 4.45 0.30
C THR A 99 -13.50 5.02 -0.61
N ARG A 100 -13.74 6.33 -0.53
CA ARG A 100 -14.80 7.06 -1.24
C ARG A 100 -14.23 8.05 -2.24
#